data_AF-A0A8T7GHG0-F1
#
_entry.id   AF-A0A8T7GHG0-F1
#
_cell.length_a   1.000
_cell.length_b   1.000
_cell.length_c   1.000
_cell.angle_alpha   90.00
_cell.angle_beta   90.00
_cell.angle_gamma   90.00
#
_symmetry.space_group_name_H-M   'P 1'
#
loop_
_entity.id
_entity.type
_entity.pdbx_description
1 polymer ?
#
loop_
_entity_poly.entity_id
_entity_poly.type
_entity_poly.pdbx_seq_one_letter_code
_entity_poly.pdbx_strand_id
1 'polypeptide(L)'
;MNKTFLSIIVGIVVMLLVFVGIKDSLTRPTLNRIPISNYTAVDIVKKFDDSLYNMPLSKIQTNYVFVKGDGSVYNVVDNNKIDKMISLTQHTISTGNHFAWEVIIFPKNITYYVDHITGQVISSK
;
A
#
# COMPACT_ATOMS: atom_id res chain seq x y z
N MET A 1 -39.06 17.34 31.69
CA MET A 1 -37.73 16.79 31.34
C MET A 1 -36.72 17.94 31.33
N ASN A 2 -35.70 17.91 32.18
CA ASN A 2 -34.76 19.04 32.33
C ASN A 2 -33.93 19.23 31.07
N LYS A 3 -33.82 20.47 30.59
CA LYS A 3 -33.04 20.86 29.39
C LYS A 3 -31.59 20.37 29.46
N THR A 4 -31.03 20.31 30.67
CA THR A 4 -29.70 19.76 30.97
C THR A 4 -29.59 18.27 30.67
N PHE A 5 -30.61 17.48 31.02
CA PHE A 5 -30.63 16.04 30.77
C PHE A 5 -30.72 15.73 29.27
N LEU A 6 -31.52 16.52 28.54
CA LEU A 6 -31.61 16.41 27.08
C LEU A 6 -30.27 16.72 26.39
N SER A 7 -29.56 17.75 26.86
CA SER A 7 -28.24 18.12 26.34
C SER A 7 -27.21 17.00 26.52
N ILE A 8 -27.20 16.36 27.70
CA ILE A 8 -26.30 15.23 27.99
C ILE A 8 -26.56 14.06 27.04
N ILE A 9 -27.84 13.72 26.82
CA ILE A 9 -28.21 12.62 25.90
C ILE A 9 -27.74 12.94 24.47
N VAL A 10 -27.97 14.15 23.98
CA VAL A 10 -27.55 14.56 22.64
C VAL A 10 -26.02 14.46 22.51
N GLY A 11 -25.27 14.90 23.53
CA GLY A 11 -23.81 14.80 23.55
C GLY A 11 -23.31 13.36 23.44
N ILE A 12 -23.92 12.42 24.18
CA ILE A 12 -23.57 10.99 24.13
C ILE A 12 -23.87 10.40 22.74
N VAL A 13 -25.03 10.72 22.17
CA VAL A 13 -25.42 10.22 20.83
C VAL A 13 -24.46 10.74 19.76
N VAL A 14 -24.12 12.03 19.79
CA VAL A 14 -23.15 12.62 18.85
C VAL A 14 -21.78 11.97 19.00
N MET A 15 -21.31 11.76 20.24
CA MET A 15 -20.04 11.08 20.51
C MET A 15 -20.01 9.67 19.90
N LEU A 16 -21.09 8.88 20.07
CA LEU A 16 -21.18 7.53 19.51
C LEU A 16 -21.19 7.55 17.98
N LEU A 17 -21.91 8.49 17.36
CA LEU A 17 -21.93 8.63 15.90
C LEU A 17 -20.55 8.99 15.34
N VAL A 18 -19.85 9.92 15.98
CA VAL A 18 -18.47 10.29 15.60
C VAL A 18 -17.53 9.10 15.77
N PHE A 19 -17.63 8.37 16.89
CA PHE A 19 -16.82 7.18 17.14
C PHE A 19 -17.03 6.12 16.05
N VAL A 20 -18.28 5.85 15.68
CA VAL A 20 -18.61 4.90 14.59
C VAL A 20 -18.08 5.40 13.26
N GLY A 21 -18.25 6.69 12.93
CA GLY A 21 -17.75 7.27 11.69
C GLY A 21 -16.23 7.21 11.55
N ILE A 22 -15.49 7.48 12.65
CA ILE A 22 -14.03 7.34 12.67
C ILE A 22 -13.63 5.88 12.51
N LYS A 23 -14.29 4.96 13.22
CA LYS A 23 -13.99 3.54 13.11
C LYS A 23 -14.25 3.02 11.69
N ASP A 24 -15.38 3.40 11.09
CA ASP A 24 -15.72 3.01 9.71
C ASP A 24 -14.71 3.60 8.72
N SER A 25 -14.35 4.88 8.85
CA SER A 25 -13.33 5.55 8.02
C SER A 25 -11.95 4.91 8.13
N LEU A 26 -11.55 4.45 9.32
CA LEU A 26 -10.29 3.71 9.50
C LEU A 26 -10.35 2.30 8.91
N THR A 27 -11.52 1.68 8.85
CA THR A 27 -11.70 0.32 8.31
C THR A 27 -11.99 0.28 6.82
N ARG A 28 -12.52 1.37 6.24
CA ARG A 28 -12.81 1.50 4.81
C ARG A 28 -11.80 2.49 4.23
N PRO A 29 -10.80 2.05 3.44
CA PRO A 29 -9.86 2.96 2.81
C PRO A 29 -10.65 4.04 2.03
N THR A 30 -10.49 5.28 2.47
CA THR A 30 -11.10 6.44 1.84
C THR A 30 -10.37 6.72 0.53
N LEU A 31 -11.15 6.97 -0.53
CA LEU A 31 -10.78 7.01 -1.94
C LEU A 31 -10.69 5.64 -2.63
N ASN A 32 -11.67 5.45 -3.51
CA ASN A 32 -11.76 4.45 -4.57
C ASN A 32 -10.63 4.65 -5.60
N ARG A 33 -9.36 4.60 -5.17
CA ARG A 33 -8.23 4.53 -6.08
C ARG A 33 -8.05 3.07 -6.43
N ILE A 34 -8.49 2.73 -7.63
CA ILE A 34 -8.28 1.41 -8.21
C ILE A 34 -6.77 1.16 -8.21
N PRO A 35 -6.27 0.08 -7.57
CA PRO A 35 -4.86 -0.24 -7.60
C PRO A 35 -4.35 -0.30 -9.03
N ILE A 36 -3.16 0.23 -9.26
CA ILE A 36 -2.50 0.06 -10.56
C ILE A 36 -2.31 -1.43 -10.83
N SER A 37 -2.36 -1.80 -12.10
CA SER A 37 -2.08 -3.18 -12.50
C SER A 37 -0.58 -3.51 -12.36
N ASN A 38 -0.25 -4.79 -12.31
CA ASN A 38 1.13 -5.25 -12.38
C ASN A 38 1.84 -4.79 -13.67
N TYR A 39 1.15 -4.77 -14.81
CA TYR A 39 1.70 -4.25 -16.08
C TYR A 39 2.07 -2.77 -15.98
N THR A 40 1.22 -1.97 -15.32
CA THR A 40 1.49 -0.55 -15.06
C THR A 40 2.72 -0.38 -14.16
N ALA A 41 2.85 -1.21 -13.12
CA ALA A 41 4.03 -1.19 -12.25
C ALA A 41 5.32 -1.52 -13.01
N VAL A 42 5.29 -2.50 -13.92
CA VAL A 42 6.44 -2.83 -14.78
C VAL A 42 6.80 -1.68 -15.72
N ASP A 43 5.81 -1.03 -16.34
CA ASP A 43 6.05 0.14 -17.20
C ASP A 43 6.67 1.31 -16.43
N ILE A 44 6.21 1.55 -15.20
CA ILE A 44 6.80 2.55 -14.29
C ILE A 44 8.27 2.23 -14.02
N VAL A 45 8.60 0.98 -13.66
CA VAL A 45 9.99 0.56 -13.39
C VAL A 45 10.88 0.72 -14.62
N LYS A 46 10.38 0.37 -15.80
CA LYS A 46 11.11 0.54 -17.07
C LYS A 46 11.38 1.99 -17.44
N LYS A 47 10.48 2.91 -17.06
CA LYS A 47 10.65 4.35 -17.23
C LYS A 47 11.55 4.96 -16.15
N PHE A 48 11.62 4.31 -14.99
CA PHE A 48 12.44 4.75 -13.86
C PHE A 48 13.93 4.39 -14.06
N ASP A 49 14.23 3.23 -14.64
CA ASP A 49 15.57 2.80 -15.00
C ASP A 49 15.67 2.56 -16.51
N ASP A 50 16.29 3.51 -17.22
CA ASP A 50 16.48 3.49 -18.68
C ASP A 50 17.17 2.21 -19.17
N SER A 51 17.96 1.54 -18.33
CA SER A 51 18.63 0.28 -18.69
C SER A 51 17.63 -0.88 -18.87
N LEU A 52 16.40 -0.73 -18.41
CA LEU A 52 15.34 -1.74 -18.45
C LEU A 52 14.32 -1.52 -19.57
N TYR A 53 14.38 -0.40 -20.29
CA TYR A 53 13.38 -0.03 -21.30
C TYR A 53 13.09 -1.14 -22.32
N ASN A 54 14.17 -1.72 -22.88
CA ASN A 54 14.10 -2.80 -23.88
C ASN A 54 14.04 -4.22 -23.27
N MET A 55 13.90 -4.36 -21.95
CA MET A 55 13.93 -5.66 -21.31
C MET A 55 12.66 -6.48 -21.64
N PRO A 56 12.79 -7.76 -22.04
CA PRO A 56 11.62 -8.60 -22.30
C PRO A 56 10.87 -8.91 -20.99
N LEU A 57 9.54 -8.97 -21.07
CA LEU A 57 8.68 -9.28 -19.91
C LEU A 57 8.99 -10.67 -19.30
N SER A 58 9.52 -11.61 -20.08
CA SER A 58 9.94 -12.93 -19.59
C SER A 58 11.08 -12.88 -18.55
N LYS A 59 11.77 -11.74 -18.43
CA LYS A 59 12.81 -11.49 -17.45
C LYS A 59 12.31 -10.71 -16.23
N ILE A 60 11.00 -10.47 -16.13
CA ILE A 60 10.40 -9.66 -15.08
C ILE A 60 9.34 -10.50 -14.36
N GLN A 61 9.48 -10.63 -13.05
CA GLN A 61 8.46 -11.23 -12.19
C GLN A 61 7.78 -10.13 -11.37
N THR A 62 6.47 -10.28 -11.13
CA THR A 62 5.73 -9.36 -10.27
C THR A 62 5.01 -10.12 -9.17
N ASN A 63 5.07 -9.60 -7.94
CA ASN A 63 4.33 -10.11 -6.79
C ASN A 63 3.62 -8.95 -6.08
N TYR A 64 2.46 -9.21 -5.47
CA TYR A 64 1.77 -8.21 -4.66
C TYR A 64 2.19 -8.35 -3.20
N VAL A 65 2.68 -7.27 -2.59
CA VAL A 65 3.35 -7.30 -1.28
C VAL A 65 2.94 -6.13 -0.40
N PHE A 66 3.27 -6.22 0.87
CA PHE A 66 3.15 -5.12 1.83
C PHE A 66 4.55 -4.74 2.34
N VAL A 67 4.92 -3.47 2.15
CA VAL A 67 6.22 -2.92 2.53
C VAL A 67 6.01 -1.94 3.67
N LYS A 68 6.67 -2.18 4.80
CA LYS A 68 6.68 -1.22 5.91
C LYS A 68 7.74 -0.15 5.71
N GLY A 69 7.58 0.97 6.42
CA GLY A 69 8.51 2.09 6.36
C GLY A 69 9.95 1.75 6.77
N ASP A 70 10.11 0.73 7.61
CA ASP A 70 11.39 0.18 8.03
C ASP A 70 12.07 -0.71 6.95
N GLY A 71 11.42 -0.91 5.80
CA GLY A 71 11.91 -1.76 4.71
C GLY A 71 11.56 -3.24 4.85
N SER A 72 10.82 -3.65 5.90
CA SER A 72 10.36 -5.03 6.00
C SER A 72 9.23 -5.34 5.01
N VAL A 73 9.39 -6.43 4.26
CA VAL A 73 8.48 -6.83 3.17
C VAL A 73 7.73 -8.09 3.58
N TYR A 74 6.40 -8.08 3.40
CA TYR A 74 5.49 -9.15 3.77
C TYR A 74 4.70 -9.61 2.56
N ASN A 75 4.37 -10.91 2.54
CA ASN A 75 3.45 -11.45 1.55
C ASN A 75 2.03 -10.94 1.81
N VAL A 76 1.28 -10.75 0.72
CA VAL A 76 -0.15 -10.42 0.77
C VAL A 76 -0.92 -11.56 0.15
N VAL A 77 -1.82 -12.15 0.95
CA VAL A 77 -2.75 -13.20 0.51
C VAL A 77 -4.13 -12.59 0.24
N ASP A 78 -5.05 -13.40 -0.28
CA ASP A 78 -6.41 -13.00 -0.68
C ASP A 78 -7.08 -12.02 0.31
N ASN A 79 -7.80 -11.05 -0.24
CA ASN A 79 -8.45 -9.95 0.48
C ASN A 79 -7.47 -9.00 1.20
N ASN A 80 -6.27 -8.77 0.64
CA ASN A 80 -5.26 -7.85 1.17
C ASN A 80 -4.77 -8.19 2.59
N LYS A 81 -4.84 -9.47 2.97
CA LYS A 81 -4.36 -9.91 4.28
C LYS A 81 -2.84 -10.02 4.28
N ILE A 82 -2.21 -9.29 5.20
CA ILE A 82 -0.76 -9.35 5.42
C ILE A 82 -0.44 -10.63 6.19
N ASP A 83 0.45 -11.45 5.65
CA ASP A 83 0.84 -12.74 6.23
C ASP A 83 2.29 -12.66 6.75
N LYS A 84 3.17 -13.59 6.34
CA LYS A 84 4.54 -13.66 6.79
C LYS A 84 5.45 -12.62 6.13
N MET A 85 6.47 -12.22 6.87
CA MET A 85 7.61 -11.48 6.32
C MET A 85 8.39 -12.37 5.35
N ILE A 86 8.74 -11.82 4.19
CA ILE A 86 9.42 -12.55 3.10
C ILE A 86 10.79 -11.96 2.75
N SER A 87 11.03 -10.67 3.00
CA SER A 87 12.28 -10.01 2.61
C SER A 87 12.51 -8.72 3.39
N LEU A 88 13.70 -8.15 3.18
CA LEU A 88 14.10 -6.80 3.59
C LEU A 88 14.56 -6.03 2.37
N THR A 89 14.09 -4.79 2.26
CA THR A 89 14.50 -3.76 1.29
C THR A 89 15.00 -2.52 2.03
N GLN A 90 15.48 -1.52 1.31
CA GLN A 90 15.80 -0.21 1.87
C GLN A 90 14.55 0.44 2.48
N HIS A 91 14.74 1.36 3.43
CA HIS A 91 13.65 2.17 3.97
C HIS A 91 12.84 2.83 2.85
N THR A 92 11.52 2.85 3.01
CA THR A 92 10.66 3.52 2.01
C THR A 92 10.94 5.03 2.01
N ILE A 93 10.87 5.67 0.86
CA ILE A 93 11.10 7.13 0.72
C ILE A 93 10.21 7.95 1.67
N SER A 94 8.96 7.53 1.86
CA SER A 94 7.95 8.21 2.70
C SER A 94 8.02 7.84 4.19
N THR A 95 8.83 6.85 4.59
CA THR A 95 8.76 6.12 5.88
C THR A 95 7.38 5.53 6.22
N GLY A 96 6.45 5.53 5.27
CA GLY A 96 5.09 5.01 5.43
C GLY A 96 4.99 3.53 5.10
N ASN A 97 3.83 2.95 5.39
CA ASN A 97 3.53 1.57 5.01
C ASN A 97 2.73 1.57 3.71
N HIS A 98 3.09 0.67 2.80
CA HIS A 98 2.57 0.64 1.44
C HIS A 98 2.23 -0.79 1.06
N PHE A 99 1.02 -0.99 0.52
CA PHE A 99 0.79 -2.13 -0.34
C PHE A 99 1.39 -1.80 -1.72
N ALA A 100 2.19 -2.70 -2.28
CA ALA A 100 3.01 -2.42 -3.43
C ALA A 100 3.10 -3.62 -4.38
N TRP A 101 3.49 -3.33 -5.62
CA TRP A 101 3.99 -4.32 -6.55
C TRP A 101 5.50 -4.47 -6.36
N GLU A 102 5.94 -5.68 -6.02
CA GLU A 102 7.33 -6.09 -6.10
C GLU A 102 7.62 -6.45 -7.57
N VAL A 103 8.60 -5.80 -8.17
CA VAL A 103 9.03 -6.01 -9.57
C VAL A 103 10.47 -6.51 -9.56
N ILE A 104 10.66 -7.79 -9.83
CA ILE A 104 11.96 -8.47 -9.78
C ILE A 104 12.52 -8.61 -11.20
N ILE A 105 13.75 -8.16 -11.38
CA ILE A 105 14.45 -8.13 -12.65
C ILE A 105 15.52 -9.23 -12.73
N PHE A 106 15.33 -10.19 -13.63
CA PHE A 106 16.29 -11.27 -13.89
C PHE A 106 17.18 -10.97 -15.11
N PRO A 107 18.46 -11.41 -15.11
CA PRO A 107 19.16 -12.16 -14.07
C PRO A 107 19.86 -11.26 -13.03
N LYS A 108 19.74 -9.93 -13.15
CA LYS A 108 20.44 -8.96 -12.27
C LYS A 108 19.98 -9.04 -10.81
N ASN A 109 18.84 -9.68 -10.54
CA ASN A 109 18.20 -9.82 -9.24
C ASN A 109 17.92 -8.47 -8.54
N ILE A 110 17.69 -7.43 -9.35
CA ILE A 110 17.30 -6.09 -8.88
C ILE A 110 15.81 -6.10 -8.62
N THR A 111 15.38 -5.56 -7.48
CA THR A 111 13.97 -5.52 -7.10
C THR A 111 13.53 -4.09 -6.86
N TYR A 112 12.44 -3.68 -7.49
CA TYR A 112 11.78 -2.40 -7.25
C TYR A 112 10.43 -2.62 -6.58
N TYR A 113 10.07 -1.72 -5.67
CA TYR A 113 8.76 -1.73 -5.02
C TYR A 113 7.99 -0.50 -5.47
N VAL A 114 6.83 -0.70 -6.09
CA VAL A 114 5.99 0.36 -6.63
C VAL A 114 4.69 0.43 -5.84
N ASP A 115 4.41 1.57 -5.22
CA ASP A 115 3.17 1.78 -4.47
C ASP A 115 1.94 1.60 -5.38
N HIS A 116 1.00 0.77 -4.94
CA HIS A 116 -0.11 0.37 -5.82
C HIS A 116 -1.12 1.49 -6.08
N ILE A 117 -1.12 2.56 -5.28
CA ILE A 117 -2.09 3.65 -5.35
C ILE A 117 -1.55 4.81 -6.17
N THR A 118 -0.30 5.17 -5.92
CA THR A 118 0.36 6.35 -6.44
C THR A 118 1.22 6.06 -7.67
N GLY A 119 1.63 4.81 -7.86
CA GLY A 119 2.56 4.43 -8.93
C GLY A 119 3.99 4.97 -8.72
N GLN A 120 4.35 5.38 -7.50
CA GLN A 120 5.71 5.80 -7.19
C GLN A 120 6.57 4.59 -6.82
N VAL A 121 7.82 4.58 -7.27
CA VAL A 121 8.84 3.65 -6.75
C VAL A 121 9.17 4.09 -5.32
N ILE A 122 8.82 3.26 -4.33
CA ILE A 122 8.95 3.59 -2.91
C ILE A 122 10.22 3.04 -2.27
N SER A 123 10.81 1.99 -2.85
CA SER A 123 12.03 1.35 -2.37
C SER A 123 12.65 0.49 -3.48
N SER A 124 13.93 0.15 -3.33
CA SER A 124 14.65 -0.77 -4.23
C SER A 124 15.71 -1.58 -3.48
N LYS A 125 16.07 -2.74 -4.06
CA LYS A 125 17.08 -3.68 -3.56
C LYS A 125 17.95 -4.20 -4.69
#